data_AF-A0A843E8X8-F1
#
_entry.id   AF-A0A843E8X8-F1
#
_cell.length_a   1.000
_cell.length_b   1.000
_cell.length_c   1.000
_cell.angle_alpha   90.00
_cell.angle_beta   90.00
_cell.angle_gamma   90.00
#
_symmetry.space_group_name_H-M   'P 1'
#
loop_
_entity.id
_entity.type
_entity.pdbx_description
1 polymer ?
#
loop_
_entity_poly.entity_id
_entity_poly.type
_entity_poly.pdbx_seq_one_letter_code
_entity_poly.pdbx_strand_id
1 'polypeptide(L)'
;MTLTLDEELENYRNREAYNRAMEKAMEKAMEKASETTVEEISKVTLNLMDSLDITIDEALGIMDLEEPMRSKVYEKVNEKNSER
;
A
#
# COMPACT_ATOMS: atom_id res chain seq x y z
N MET A 1 -22.81 -42.58 -2.56
CA MET A 1 -23.60 -41.58 -3.30
C MET A 1 -22.58 -40.68 -3.96
N THR A 2 -22.48 -40.71 -5.28
CA THR A 2 -21.54 -39.88 -6.06
C THR A 2 -22.26 -38.62 -6.51
N LEU A 3 -21.56 -37.49 -6.48
CA LEU A 3 -22.08 -36.24 -7.03
C LEU A 3 -22.31 -36.40 -8.53
N THR A 4 -23.31 -35.71 -9.03
CA THR A 4 -23.53 -35.57 -10.47
C THR A 4 -22.48 -34.62 -11.05
N LEU A 5 -22.19 -34.78 -12.35
CA LEU A 5 -21.20 -33.93 -13.04
C LEU A 5 -21.55 -32.44 -12.94
N ASP A 6 -22.85 -32.11 -12.95
CA ASP A 6 -23.34 -30.73 -12.83
C ASP A 6 -23.06 -30.14 -11.44
N GLU A 7 -23.26 -30.93 -10.37
CA GLU A 7 -22.93 -30.53 -9.00
C GLU A 7 -21.41 -30.37 -8.81
N GLU A 8 -20.59 -31.22 -9.44
CA GLU A 8 -19.13 -31.09 -9.40
C GLU A 8 -18.66 -29.81 -10.12
N LEU A 9 -19.23 -29.50 -11.28
CA LEU A 9 -18.91 -28.29 -12.03
C LEU A 9 -19.33 -27.01 -11.29
N GLU A 10 -20.50 -27.02 -10.66
CA GLU A 10 -20.96 -25.89 -9.84
C GLU A 10 -20.06 -25.68 -8.61
N ASN A 11 -19.69 -26.75 -7.92
CA ASN A 11 -18.76 -26.69 -6.79
C ASN A 11 -17.39 -26.15 -7.20
N TYR A 12 -16.86 -26.56 -8.36
CA TYR A 12 -15.61 -26.03 -8.89
C TYR A 12 -15.70 -24.53 -9.16
N ARG A 13 -16.75 -24.07 -9.86
CA ARG A 13 -16.98 -22.64 -10.16
C ARG A 13 -17.10 -21.80 -8.89
N ASN A 14 -17.82 -22.30 -7.90
CA ASN A 14 -17.98 -21.62 -6.61
C ASN A 14 -16.64 -21.50 -5.86
N ARG A 15 -15.82 -22.55 -5.89
CA ARG A 15 -14.47 -22.51 -5.29
C ARG A 15 -13.55 -21.53 -6.02
N GLU A 16 -13.60 -21.50 -7.34
CA GLU A 16 -12.81 -20.56 -8.13
C GLU A 16 -13.23 -19.10 -7.88
N ALA A 17 -14.54 -18.84 -7.81
CA ALA A 17 -15.08 -17.53 -7.47
C ALA A 17 -14.65 -17.08 -6.06
N TYR A 18 -14.70 -17.98 -5.08
CA TYR A 18 -14.23 -17.72 -3.71
C TYR A 18 -12.73 -17.38 -3.69
N ASN A 19 -11.89 -18.18 -4.35
CA ASN A 19 -10.46 -17.94 -4.41
C ASN A 19 -10.13 -16.57 -5.03
N ARG A 20 -10.79 -16.20 -6.14
CA ARG A 20 -10.62 -14.88 -6.77
C ARG A 20 -11.06 -13.75 -5.87
N ALA A 21 -12.16 -13.92 -5.12
CA ALA A 21 -12.63 -12.89 -4.19
C ALA A 21 -11.62 -12.70 -3.03
N MET A 22 -11.06 -13.79 -2.52
CA MET A 22 -10.05 -13.76 -1.46
C MET A 22 -8.75 -13.11 -1.95
N GLU A 23 -8.28 -13.44 -3.15
CA GLU A 23 -7.09 -12.83 -3.77
C GLU A 23 -7.25 -11.31 -3.88
N LYS A 24 -8.38 -10.84 -4.41
CA LYS A 24 -8.68 -9.40 -4.51
C LYS A 24 -8.76 -8.72 -3.14
N ALA A 25 -9.35 -9.38 -2.14
CA ALA A 25 -9.43 -8.84 -0.80
C ALA A 25 -8.04 -8.70 -0.16
N MET A 26 -7.15 -9.68 -0.39
CA MET A 26 -5.78 -9.66 0.08
C MET A 26 -4.94 -8.58 -0.62
N GLU A 27 -5.06 -8.46 -1.95
CA GLU A 27 -4.42 -7.39 -2.73
C GLU A 27 -4.82 -6.01 -2.20
N LYS A 28 -6.12 -5.78 -1.99
CA LYS A 28 -6.63 -4.51 -1.44
C LYS A 28 -6.15 -4.24 -0.02
N ALA A 29 -6.05 -5.28 0.82
CA ALA A 29 -5.51 -5.14 2.17
C ALA A 29 -4.02 -4.76 2.15
N MET A 30 -3.24 -5.35 1.24
CA MET A 30 -1.82 -5.01 1.06
C MET A 30 -1.63 -3.59 0.54
N GLU A 31 -2.42 -3.18 -0.44
CA GLU A 31 -2.44 -1.81 -0.95
C GLU A 31 -2.72 -0.83 0.20
N LYS A 32 -3.73 -1.11 1.03
CA LYS A 32 -4.09 -0.25 2.15
C LYS A 32 -3.00 -0.18 3.21
N ALA A 33 -2.33 -1.30 3.49
CA ALA A 33 -1.19 -1.32 4.39
C ALA A 33 -0.05 -0.45 3.85
N SER A 34 0.28 -0.57 2.55
CA SER A 34 1.29 0.27 1.91
C SER A 34 0.94 1.76 1.95
N GLU A 35 -0.31 2.15 1.70
CA GLU A 35 -0.76 3.55 1.82
C GLU A 35 -0.57 4.10 3.24
N THR A 36 -0.91 3.28 4.25
CA THR A 36 -0.79 3.65 5.66
C THR A 36 0.67 3.87 6.04
N THR A 37 1.56 2.97 5.60
CA THR A 37 3.01 3.09 5.82
C THR A 37 3.57 4.35 5.15
N VAL A 38 3.20 4.65 3.89
CA VAL A 38 3.62 5.89 3.22
C VAL A 38 3.16 7.11 4.02
N GLU A 39 1.92 7.13 4.50
CA GLU A 39 1.39 8.27 5.24
C GLU A 39 2.12 8.52 6.57
N GLU A 40 2.44 7.46 7.30
CA GLU A 40 3.20 7.55 8.55
C GLU A 40 4.63 8.05 8.29
N ILE A 41 5.31 7.49 7.28
CA ILE A 41 6.66 7.92 6.91
C ILE A 41 6.64 9.40 6.50
N SER A 42 5.70 9.83 5.65
CA SER A 42 5.58 11.24 5.24
C SER A 42 5.39 12.19 6.42
N LYS A 43 4.67 11.80 7.48
CA LYS A 43 4.53 12.61 8.70
C LYS A 43 5.88 12.75 9.41
N VAL A 44 6.64 11.66 9.51
CA VAL A 44 7.98 11.69 10.12
C VAL A 44 8.93 12.53 9.27
N THR A 45 8.88 12.42 7.94
CA THR A 45 9.69 13.24 7.02
C THR A 45 9.41 14.73 7.21
N LEU A 46 8.13 15.15 7.23
CA LEU A 46 7.75 16.53 7.50
C LEU A 46 8.26 17.01 8.87
N ASN A 47 8.11 16.19 9.91
CA ASN A 47 8.60 16.56 11.25
C ASN A 47 10.13 16.70 11.28
N LEU A 48 10.87 15.87 10.54
CA LEU A 48 12.32 15.97 10.42
C LEU A 48 12.72 17.27 9.71
N MET A 49 12.04 17.59 8.61
CA MET A 49 12.26 18.86 7.89
C MET A 49 12.04 20.05 8.80
N ASP A 50 10.90 20.11 9.49
CA ASP A 50 10.54 21.21 10.38
C ASP A 50 11.49 21.29 11.61
N SER A 51 11.97 20.16 12.13
CA SER A 51 12.84 20.12 13.32
C SER A 51 14.30 20.44 13.04
N LEU A 52 14.78 20.11 11.84
CA LEU A 52 16.19 20.26 11.47
C LEU A 52 16.43 21.39 10.45
N ASP A 53 15.36 22.02 9.96
CA ASP A 53 15.39 23.04 8.90
C ASP A 53 16.11 22.53 7.63
N ILE A 54 15.68 21.34 7.18
CA ILE A 54 16.26 20.64 6.03
C ILE A 54 15.24 20.41 4.91
N THR A 55 15.74 20.12 3.71
CA THR A 55 14.93 19.81 2.53
C THR A 55 14.33 18.41 2.59
N ILE A 56 13.32 18.14 1.74
CA ILE A 56 12.72 16.80 1.59
C ILE A 56 13.80 15.78 1.21
N ASP A 57 14.70 16.12 0.29
CA ASP A 57 15.74 15.21 -0.20
C ASP A 57 16.72 14.80 0.90
N GLU A 58 17.11 15.75 1.74
CA GLU A 58 17.97 15.49 2.91
C GLU A 58 17.25 14.61 3.94
N ALA A 59 15.99 14.91 4.24
CA ALA A 59 15.19 14.14 5.18
C ALA A 59 14.99 12.69 4.71
N LEU A 60 14.70 12.49 3.41
CA LEU A 60 14.58 11.15 2.82
C LEU A 60 15.92 10.41 2.75
N GLY A 61 17.03 11.13 2.56
CA GLY A 61 18.38 10.55 2.58
C GLY A 61 18.76 9.97 3.96
N ILE A 62 18.18 10.50 5.05
CA ILE A 62 18.38 9.97 6.41
C ILE A 62 17.60 8.67 6.65
N MET A 63 16.45 8.50 5.98
CA MET A 63 15.50 7.41 6.27
C MET A 63 15.82 6.06 5.61
N ASP A 64 16.86 5.99 4.76
CA ASP A 64 17.31 4.76 4.07
C ASP A 64 16.16 3.94 3.45
N LEU A 65 15.28 4.64 2.71
CA LEU A 65 14.11 4.03 2.07
C LEU A 65 14.48 3.46 0.69
N GLU A 66 13.89 2.30 0.34
CA GLU A 66 13.96 1.81 -1.04
C GLU A 66 13.27 2.78 -2.01
N GLU A 67 13.79 2.90 -3.23
CA GLU A 67 13.32 3.86 -4.26
C GLU A 67 11.79 3.88 -4.47
N PRO A 68 11.06 2.73 -4.56
CA PRO A 68 9.62 2.76 -4.72
C PRO A 68 8.88 3.42 -3.54
N MET A 69 9.38 3.24 -2.31
CA MET A 69 8.82 3.86 -1.12
C MET A 69 9.22 5.33 -1.04
N ARG A 70 10.49 5.63 -1.32
CA ARG A 70 11.03 6.99 -1.34
C ARG A 70 10.26 7.90 -2.29
N SER A 71 9.97 7.43 -3.51
CA SER A 71 9.20 8.21 -4.50
C SER A 71 7.78 8.50 -4.02
N LYS A 72 7.06 7.50 -3.47
CA LYS A 72 5.71 7.69 -2.95
C LYS A 72 5.65 8.67 -1.77
N VAL A 73 6.63 8.56 -0.86
CA VAL A 73 6.73 9.48 0.27
C VAL A 73 7.05 10.88 -0.20
N TYR A 74 7.97 11.05 -1.17
CA TYR A 74 8.32 12.33 -1.76
C TYR A 74 7.10 13.04 -2.36
N GLU A 75 6.35 12.35 -3.23
CA GLU A 75 5.12 12.88 -3.83
C GLU A 75 4.13 13.35 -2.77
N LYS A 76 3.85 12.49 -1.78
CA LYS A 76 2.89 12.80 -0.71
C LYS A 76 3.32 13.95 0.20
N VAL A 77 4.61 14.06 0.49
CA VAL A 77 5.16 15.20 1.28
C VAL A 77 5.04 16.49 0.47
N ASN A 78 5.34 16.43 -0.83
CA ASN A 78 5.28 17.60 -1.71
C ASN A 78 3.84 18.11 -1.91
N GLU A 79 2.87 17.20 -2.06
CA GLU A 79 1.43 17.52 -2.06
C GLU A 79 1.04 18.28 -0.77
N LYS A 80 1.40 17.75 0.40
CA LYS A 80 1.08 18.38 1.70
C LYS A 80 1.72 19.75 1.89
N ASN A 81 2.94 19.95 1.40
CA ASN A 81 3.60 21.26 1.47
C ASN A 81 2.97 22.28 0.53
N SER A 82 2.33 21.85 -0.57
CA SER A 82 1.62 22.75 -1.48
C SER A 82 0.28 23.26 -0.93
N GLU A 83 -0.27 22.60 0.09
CA GLU A 83 -1.53 22.95 0.76
C GLU A 83 -1.35 23.85 2.00
N ARG A 84 -0.11 24.03 2.48
CA ARG A 84 0.25 24.88 3.64
C ARG A 84 0.42 26.34 3.23
#